data_AF-A0A6A5W9A1-F1
#
_entry.id   AF-A0A6A5W9A1-F1
#
_cell.length_a   1.000
_cell.length_b   1.000
_cell.length_c   1.000
_cell.angle_alpha   90.00
_cell.angle_beta   90.00
_cell.angle_gamma   90.00
#
_symmetry.space_group_name_H-M   'P 1'
#
loop_
_entity.id
_entity.type
_entity.pdbx_description
1 polymer ?
#
loop_
_entity_poly.entity_id
_entity_poly.type
_entity_poly.pdbx_seq_one_letter_code
_entity_poly.pdbx_strand_id
1 'polypeptide(L)'
;MRNAFVVAASFVICCSIFYIRDCHVPNSGRNDTNKGSPSSPDYHLYNHTIFLPFVEPFSSAEVPLVSITVNATHIDMPIDTGSTGTLIGAPLLPGISNDIGTPAYQFYSSSRLLYTGRLVDLEIEFHGSAGGRNHSFPGSYALATVPVLVVDTSLRCPWYDEQVDTFECPPNPKFPTPTPKKTNNITYMGVGFGRNKMAEKNRNDTPRSNPFLNVGKIDGYFGPYRNGYTVSTKGVHLGLTEQNTKGFVFVNLKTGYTHDEDPRDWAMPDMCFGINRWEDMNCGSALIDTGIPQMYLRTDIGVEIPNVTVHNPSHEELWVKRVKPGTEIMVGFPGTGGKFASEYSFEVGGGEAVEPSFAVPEGQAPPPFINTGRNFLYGHSVAFDADGGRFGPWCSANAMESLLNRHRMNHVLLPHRSTVCCFLLTHVSASGIMPTILGAWKSVCACVEM
;
A
#
# COMPACT_ATOMS: atom_id res chain seq x y z
N MET A 1 -35.66 51.06 23.51
CA MET A 1 -34.31 51.00 24.10
C MET A 1 -34.02 49.54 24.42
N ARG A 2 -33.08 48.93 23.69
CA ARG A 2 -32.81 47.47 23.69
C ARG A 2 -31.73 47.14 24.71
N ASN A 3 -32.02 46.21 25.61
CA ASN A 3 -31.04 45.60 26.52
C ASN A 3 -30.24 44.53 25.76
N ALA A 4 -28.91 44.59 25.85
CA ALA A 4 -28.01 43.54 25.37
C ALA A 4 -27.42 42.81 26.58
N PHE A 5 -27.78 41.54 26.73
CA PHE A 5 -27.10 40.57 27.59
C PHE A 5 -25.85 40.09 26.86
N VAL A 6 -24.67 40.21 27.48
CA VAL A 6 -23.44 39.57 27.02
C VAL A 6 -23.26 38.30 27.85
N VAL A 7 -23.37 37.14 27.21
CA VAL A 7 -23.04 35.82 27.78
C VAL A 7 -21.55 35.59 27.54
N ALA A 8 -20.76 35.45 28.60
CA ALA A 8 -19.39 34.99 28.51
C ALA A 8 -19.39 33.46 28.37
N ALA A 9 -18.95 32.96 27.22
CA ALA A 9 -18.72 31.54 26.99
C ALA A 9 -17.25 31.23 27.29
N SER A 10 -17.00 30.44 28.34
CA SER A 10 -15.67 29.90 28.63
C SER A 10 -15.36 28.76 27.67
N PHE A 11 -14.36 28.95 26.80
CA PHE A 11 -13.78 27.87 25.99
C PHE A 11 -12.73 27.14 26.82
N VAL A 12 -13.05 25.91 27.26
CA VAL A 12 -12.05 24.96 27.76
C VAL A 12 -11.42 24.29 26.54
N ILE A 13 -10.19 24.69 26.19
CA ILE A 13 -9.37 23.96 25.21
C ILE A 13 -8.79 22.76 25.96
N CYS A 14 -9.46 21.60 25.82
CA CYS A 14 -8.90 20.33 26.26
C CYS A 14 -7.82 19.94 25.25
N CYS A 15 -6.55 20.09 25.63
CA CYS A 15 -5.42 19.58 24.87
C CYS A 15 -5.37 18.05 25.06
N SER A 16 -6.13 17.32 24.25
CA SER A 16 -5.96 15.88 24.13
C SER A 16 -4.63 15.61 23.44
N ILE A 17 -3.64 15.16 24.19
CA ILE A 17 -2.42 14.56 23.63
C ILE A 17 -2.86 13.22 23.02
N PHE A 18 -3.06 13.19 21.70
CA PHE A 18 -3.23 11.92 20.97
C PHE A 18 -1.89 11.19 21.00
N TYR A 19 -1.80 10.13 21.80
CA TYR A 19 -0.78 9.10 21.62
C TYR A 19 -1.12 8.35 20.33
N ILE A 20 -0.39 8.64 19.25
CA ILE A 20 -0.47 7.87 18.02
C ILE A 20 0.26 6.56 18.29
N ARG A 21 -0.41 5.41 18.09
CA ARG A 21 0.19 4.09 18.29
C ARG A 21 1.11 3.79 17.10
N ASP A 22 2.41 3.77 17.39
CA ASP A 22 3.50 3.79 16.42
C ASP A 22 3.70 2.45 15.69
N CYS A 23 4.20 2.52 14.45
CA CYS A 23 4.84 1.38 13.80
C CYS A 23 6.15 1.08 14.55
N HIS A 24 6.24 -0.07 15.22
CA HIS A 24 7.40 -0.43 16.03
C HIS A 24 8.37 -1.30 15.23
N VAL A 25 9.62 -0.85 15.10
CA VAL A 25 10.74 -1.72 14.71
C VAL A 25 11.38 -2.19 16.00
N PRO A 26 11.27 -3.47 16.39
CA PRO A 26 12.00 -3.97 17.54
C PRO A 26 13.50 -3.83 17.27
N ASN A 27 14.25 -3.26 18.23
CA ASN A 27 15.70 -3.09 18.15
C ASN A 27 16.37 -4.39 17.65
N SER A 28 16.85 -4.37 16.40
CA SER A 28 17.64 -5.45 15.84
C SER A 28 19.05 -5.37 16.41
N GLY A 29 19.22 -5.94 17.61
CA GLY A 29 20.54 -6.26 18.13
C GLY A 29 21.26 -7.14 17.13
N ARG A 30 22.26 -6.57 16.46
CA ARG A 30 23.12 -7.20 15.46
C ARG A 30 23.98 -8.28 16.11
N ASN A 31 23.42 -9.47 16.33
CA ASN A 31 24.15 -10.66 16.80
C ASN A 31 23.58 -11.91 16.10
N ASP A 32 23.85 -12.05 14.81
CA ASP A 32 23.60 -13.29 14.07
C ASP A 32 24.90 -14.11 13.96
N THR A 33 25.05 -15.09 14.85
CA THR A 33 26.03 -16.19 14.72
C THR A 33 25.34 -17.54 14.46
N ASN A 34 24.10 -17.57 13.98
CA ASN A 34 23.43 -18.82 13.62
C ASN A 34 23.69 -19.19 12.15
N LYS A 35 24.63 -20.13 11.98
CA LYS A 35 24.80 -20.93 10.76
C LYS A 35 23.49 -21.63 10.41
N GLY A 36 22.81 -21.16 9.37
CA GLY A 36 21.59 -21.76 8.85
C GLY A 36 20.67 -20.79 8.10
N SER A 37 20.83 -19.48 8.29
CA SER A 37 20.15 -18.47 7.46
C SER A 37 20.90 -18.30 6.14
N PRO A 38 20.24 -18.30 4.96
CA PRO A 38 20.87 -17.81 3.75
C PRO A 38 21.38 -16.41 4.04
N SER A 39 22.66 -16.15 3.76
CA SER A 39 23.30 -14.86 4.00
C SER A 39 22.42 -13.74 3.45
N SER A 40 22.21 -12.69 4.26
CA SER A 40 21.61 -11.43 3.80
C SER A 40 22.24 -11.07 2.45
N PRO A 41 21.45 -10.73 1.43
CA PRO A 41 21.99 -10.51 0.11
C PRO A 41 22.97 -9.35 0.16
N ASP A 42 24.07 -9.52 -0.55
CA ASP A 42 25.04 -8.45 -0.68
C ASP A 42 24.50 -7.41 -1.68
N TYR A 43 23.66 -6.50 -1.19
CA TYR A 43 23.12 -5.40 -1.99
C TYR A 43 24.20 -4.39 -2.42
N HIS A 44 25.42 -4.45 -1.85
CA HIS A 44 26.53 -3.57 -2.24
C HIS A 44 27.00 -3.84 -3.67
N LEU A 45 26.70 -5.02 -4.21
CA LEU A 45 27.04 -5.41 -5.59
C LEU A 45 26.13 -4.76 -6.65
N TYR A 46 25.03 -4.12 -6.24
CA TYR A 46 24.04 -3.56 -7.14
C TYR A 46 23.87 -2.06 -6.89
N ASN A 47 24.13 -1.27 -7.93
CA ASN A 47 24.13 0.20 -7.86
C ASN A 47 23.24 0.86 -8.94
N HIS A 48 22.50 0.06 -9.71
CA HIS A 48 21.56 0.55 -10.73
C HIS A 48 20.12 0.46 -10.22
N THR A 49 19.47 1.61 -10.14
CA THR A 49 18.07 1.75 -9.75
C THR A 49 17.48 2.99 -10.41
N ILE A 50 16.17 3.00 -10.60
CA ILE A 50 15.41 4.19 -10.97
C ILE A 50 14.35 4.46 -9.90
N PHE A 51 14.13 5.74 -9.59
CA PHE A 51 12.99 6.16 -8.79
C PHE A 51 11.87 6.68 -9.70
N LEU A 52 10.71 6.02 -9.61
CA LEU A 52 9.47 6.39 -10.26
C LEU A 52 8.62 7.18 -9.26
N PRO A 53 8.56 8.52 -9.36
CA PRO A 53 7.66 9.30 -8.53
C PRO A 53 6.21 8.99 -8.94
N PHE A 54 5.28 9.08 -7.99
CA PHE A 54 3.87 9.11 -8.36
C PHE A 54 3.56 10.41 -9.09
N VAL A 55 2.70 10.32 -10.11
CA VAL A 55 2.22 11.48 -10.89
C VAL A 55 1.57 12.51 -9.97
N GLU A 56 0.76 12.01 -9.03
CA GLU A 56 0.12 12.80 -7.98
C GLU A 56 0.56 12.33 -6.58
N PRO A 57 0.51 13.21 -5.55
CA PRO A 57 0.78 12.80 -4.19
C PRO A 57 -0.09 11.62 -3.74
N PHE A 58 0.52 10.66 -3.05
CA PHE A 58 -0.19 9.47 -2.58
C PHE A 58 -1.40 9.81 -1.71
N SER A 59 -2.54 9.20 -2.05
CA SER A 59 -3.85 9.46 -1.45
C SER A 59 -4.56 8.15 -1.11
N SER A 60 -5.41 8.19 -0.06
CA SER A 60 -6.35 7.11 0.23
C SER A 60 -7.49 6.99 -0.79
N ALA A 61 -7.77 8.06 -1.55
CA ALA A 61 -8.92 8.10 -2.45
C ALA A 61 -8.61 7.51 -3.85
N GLU A 62 -7.39 7.68 -4.32
CA GLU A 62 -7.00 7.40 -5.70
C GLU A 62 -5.89 6.34 -5.76
N VAL A 63 -5.86 5.58 -6.85
CA VAL A 63 -4.79 4.62 -7.11
C VAL A 63 -3.51 5.38 -7.48
N PRO A 64 -2.34 5.07 -6.90
CA PRO A 64 -1.09 5.71 -7.30
C PRO A 64 -0.81 5.43 -8.78
N LEU A 65 -0.45 6.49 -9.50
CA LEU A 65 -0.13 6.43 -10.92
C LEU A 65 1.37 6.64 -11.11
N VAL A 66 1.98 5.89 -12.02
CA VAL A 66 3.32 6.15 -12.53
C VAL A 66 3.25 6.50 -14.00
N SER A 67 4.14 7.37 -14.45
CA SER A 67 4.17 7.81 -15.84
C SER A 67 4.92 6.79 -16.70
N ILE A 68 4.30 6.34 -17.80
CA ILE A 68 4.88 5.39 -18.75
C ILE A 68 4.68 5.82 -20.21
N THR A 69 5.49 5.25 -21.10
CA THR A 69 5.22 5.22 -22.55
C THR A 69 5.11 3.77 -23.01
N VAL A 70 4.08 3.46 -23.79
CA VAL A 70 3.90 2.17 -24.47
C VAL A 70 3.53 2.43 -25.92
N ASN A 71 4.29 1.89 -26.87
CA ASN A 71 4.06 2.08 -28.30
C ASN A 71 3.86 3.56 -28.70
N ALA A 72 4.76 4.43 -28.22
CA ALA A 72 4.70 5.89 -28.39
C ALA A 72 3.48 6.61 -27.77
N THR A 73 2.61 5.92 -27.04
CA THR A 73 1.54 6.53 -26.25
C THR A 73 1.99 6.75 -24.81
N HIS A 74 1.89 7.98 -24.33
CA HIS A 74 2.07 8.31 -22.92
C HIS A 74 0.82 7.96 -22.11
N ILE A 75 1.00 7.29 -20.96
CA ILE A 75 -0.08 6.86 -20.08
C ILE A 75 0.34 7.09 -18.63
N ASP A 76 -0.53 7.71 -17.84
CA ASP A 76 -0.42 7.69 -16.38
C ASP A 76 -1.05 6.38 -15.88
N MET A 77 -0.19 5.42 -15.58
CA MET A 77 -0.58 4.03 -15.36
C MET A 77 -0.85 3.75 -13.88
N PRO A 78 -2.05 3.25 -13.52
CA PRO A 78 -2.33 2.83 -12.15
C PRO A 78 -1.51 1.61 -11.76
N ILE A 79 -0.82 1.68 -10.63
CA ILE A 79 -0.03 0.56 -10.09
C ILE A 79 -0.81 -0.20 -9.03
N ASP A 80 -0.88 -1.51 -9.20
CA ASP A 80 -1.59 -2.40 -8.28
C ASP A 80 -0.68 -3.55 -7.81
N THR A 81 -0.24 -3.51 -6.56
CA THR A 81 0.52 -4.60 -5.93
C THR A 81 -0.34 -5.79 -5.51
N GLY A 82 -1.67 -5.68 -5.59
CA GLY A 82 -2.65 -6.74 -5.31
C GLY A 82 -2.90 -7.72 -6.46
N SER A 83 -2.40 -7.41 -7.66
CA SER A 83 -2.57 -8.20 -8.88
C SER A 83 -1.30 -8.25 -9.71
N THR A 84 -1.29 -9.05 -10.78
CA THR A 84 -0.14 -9.16 -11.69
C THR A 84 -0.63 -9.07 -13.14
N GLY A 85 0.12 -8.38 -14.00
CA GLY A 85 -0.19 -8.24 -15.41
C GLY A 85 -0.73 -6.86 -15.80
N THR A 86 -0.58 -6.51 -17.07
CA THR A 86 -0.91 -5.17 -17.58
C THR A 86 -2.08 -5.24 -18.56
N LEU A 87 -3.04 -4.32 -18.44
CA LEU A 87 -4.19 -4.19 -19.33
C LEU A 87 -4.23 -2.77 -19.90
N ILE A 88 -4.39 -2.67 -21.21
CA ILE A 88 -4.56 -1.39 -21.92
C ILE A 88 -5.66 -1.54 -22.95
N GLY A 89 -6.64 -0.64 -22.97
CA GLY A 89 -7.68 -0.63 -23.99
C GLY A 89 -7.10 -0.45 -25.40
N ALA A 90 -7.53 -1.26 -26.36
CA ALA A 90 -7.06 -1.18 -27.75
C ALA A 90 -7.11 0.24 -28.36
N PRO A 91 -8.14 1.08 -28.09
CA PRO A 91 -8.17 2.46 -28.60
C PRO A 91 -7.05 3.37 -28.10
N LEU A 92 -6.38 3.02 -26.99
CA LEU A 92 -5.24 3.77 -26.45
C LEU A 92 -3.91 3.43 -27.13
N LEU A 93 -3.87 2.34 -27.91
CA LEU A 93 -2.67 1.86 -28.60
C LEU A 93 -2.91 1.81 -30.12
N PRO A 94 -3.17 2.96 -30.79
CA PRO A 94 -3.56 2.98 -32.20
C PRO A 94 -2.49 2.44 -33.16
N GLY A 95 -1.23 2.36 -32.74
CA GLY A 95 -0.14 1.76 -33.52
C GLY A 95 -0.06 0.24 -33.43
N ILE A 96 -0.87 -0.42 -32.59
CA ILE A 96 -0.91 -1.88 -32.50
C ILE A 96 -2.06 -2.39 -33.37
N SER A 97 -1.70 -3.16 -34.41
CA SER A 97 -2.69 -3.76 -35.32
C SER A 97 -3.53 -4.83 -34.63
N ASN A 98 -4.76 -5.05 -35.10
CA ASN A 98 -5.73 -5.99 -34.52
C ASN A 98 -5.40 -7.48 -34.75
N ASP A 99 -4.43 -7.78 -35.61
CA ASP A 99 -3.98 -9.14 -35.96
C ASP A 99 -2.76 -9.62 -35.17
N ILE A 100 -2.16 -8.76 -34.33
CA ILE A 100 -0.99 -9.09 -33.53
C ILE A 100 -1.40 -9.66 -32.16
N GLY A 101 -0.67 -10.68 -31.68
CA GLY A 101 -0.82 -11.23 -30.34
C GLY A 101 -1.70 -12.48 -30.27
N THR A 102 -1.84 -13.02 -29.07
CA THR A 102 -2.60 -14.26 -28.82
C THR A 102 -3.91 -13.96 -28.07
N PRO A 103 -5.06 -14.51 -28.47
CA PRO A 103 -6.32 -14.27 -27.77
C PRO A 103 -6.22 -14.56 -26.27
N ALA A 104 -6.72 -13.64 -25.45
CA ALA A 104 -6.77 -13.79 -24.00
C ALA A 104 -7.98 -13.05 -23.39
N TYR A 105 -8.29 -13.37 -22.14
CA TYR A 105 -9.35 -12.72 -21.38
C TYR A 105 -8.97 -12.59 -19.90
N GLN A 106 -9.59 -11.63 -19.22
CA GLN A 106 -9.47 -11.44 -17.78
C GLN A 106 -10.84 -11.07 -17.21
N PHE A 107 -11.23 -11.73 -16.13
CA PHE A 107 -12.45 -11.40 -15.38
C PHE A 107 -12.12 -10.84 -14.01
N TYR A 108 -12.78 -9.75 -13.63
CA TYR A 108 -12.69 -9.13 -12.30
C TYR A 108 -14.01 -9.32 -11.55
N SER A 109 -14.00 -10.20 -10.55
CA SER A 109 -15.21 -10.59 -9.80
C SER A 109 -15.81 -9.46 -8.95
N SER A 110 -14.98 -8.52 -8.48
CA SER A 110 -15.45 -7.36 -7.72
C SER A 110 -16.29 -6.40 -8.56
N SER A 111 -15.85 -6.09 -9.77
CA SER A 111 -16.54 -5.18 -10.72
C SER A 111 -17.51 -5.91 -11.65
N ARG A 112 -17.43 -7.25 -11.69
CA ARG A 112 -18.14 -8.13 -12.63
C ARG A 112 -17.85 -7.76 -14.09
N LEU A 113 -16.61 -7.40 -14.40
CA LEU A 113 -16.16 -7.04 -15.73
C LEU A 113 -15.36 -8.18 -16.35
N LEU A 114 -15.76 -8.59 -17.56
CA LEU A 114 -15.01 -9.46 -18.45
C LEU A 114 -14.31 -8.58 -19.50
N TYR A 115 -13.00 -8.68 -19.57
CA TYR A 115 -12.18 -8.10 -20.63
C TYR A 115 -11.73 -9.21 -21.57
N THR A 116 -11.86 -8.98 -22.86
CA THR A 116 -11.34 -9.86 -23.90
C THR A 116 -10.50 -9.08 -24.88
N GLY A 117 -9.48 -9.73 -25.40
CA GLY A 117 -8.61 -9.14 -26.40
C GLY A 117 -7.42 -10.04 -26.68
N ARG A 118 -6.23 -9.45 -26.77
CA ARG A 118 -5.01 -10.15 -27.19
C ARG A 118 -3.84 -9.81 -26.28
N LEU A 119 -3.05 -10.83 -25.95
CA LEU A 119 -1.74 -10.64 -25.34
C LEU A 119 -0.73 -10.27 -26.41
N VAL A 120 -0.13 -9.10 -26.24
CA VAL A 120 0.93 -8.58 -27.10
C VAL A 120 2.13 -8.30 -26.22
N ASP A 121 3.28 -8.89 -26.53
CA ASP A 121 4.54 -8.53 -25.86
C ASP A 121 4.90 -7.11 -26.27
N LEU A 122 4.82 -6.16 -25.33
CA LEU A 122 5.08 -4.75 -25.56
C LEU A 122 6.22 -4.27 -24.66
N GLU A 123 7.01 -3.33 -25.18
CA GLU A 123 7.96 -2.57 -24.38
C GLU A 123 7.22 -1.44 -23.64
N ILE A 124 7.46 -1.37 -22.33
CA ILE A 124 6.99 -0.33 -21.42
C ILE A 124 8.21 0.48 -20.99
N GLU A 125 8.20 1.77 -21.31
CA GLU A 125 9.18 2.73 -20.81
C GLU A 125 8.62 3.42 -19.57
N PHE A 126 9.28 3.23 -18.43
CA PHE A 126 8.99 3.92 -17.18
C PHE A 126 9.75 5.24 -17.10
N HIS A 127 9.04 6.32 -16.77
CA HIS A 127 9.64 7.63 -16.58
C HIS A 127 9.93 7.88 -15.11
N GLY A 128 11.21 8.05 -14.78
CA GLY A 128 11.64 8.44 -13.44
C GLY A 128 11.66 9.94 -13.23
N SER A 129 12.31 10.37 -12.16
CA SER A 129 12.44 11.81 -11.87
C SER A 129 13.20 12.53 -12.99
N ALA A 130 12.63 13.63 -13.48
CA ALA A 130 13.34 14.50 -14.43
C ALA A 130 14.66 14.99 -13.81
N GLY A 131 15.75 14.90 -14.58
CA GLY A 131 17.00 15.59 -14.23
C GLY A 131 16.67 17.07 -13.96
N GLY A 132 16.99 17.56 -12.77
CA GLY A 132 16.37 18.75 -12.21
C GLY A 132 16.32 19.98 -13.13
N ARG A 133 15.16 20.64 -13.16
CA ARG A 133 14.83 22.02 -13.62
C ARG A 133 15.44 22.61 -14.91
N ASN A 134 16.29 21.91 -15.65
CA ASN A 134 16.80 22.32 -16.94
C ASN A 134 16.62 21.14 -17.90
N HIS A 135 15.73 21.31 -18.89
CA HIS A 135 15.29 20.37 -19.93
C HIS A 135 16.42 19.86 -20.88
N SER A 136 17.60 19.54 -20.37
CA SER A 136 18.79 19.18 -21.17
C SER A 136 19.35 17.79 -20.86
N PHE A 137 18.85 17.12 -19.82
CA PHE A 137 19.09 15.69 -19.63
C PHE A 137 17.78 14.93 -19.84
N PRO A 138 17.76 13.83 -20.62
CA PRO A 138 16.63 12.91 -20.54
C PRO A 138 16.48 12.50 -19.07
N GLY A 139 15.25 12.52 -18.55
CA GLY A 139 14.98 11.98 -17.21
C GLY A 139 15.46 10.54 -17.11
N SER A 140 15.69 10.04 -15.90
CA SER A 140 15.99 8.62 -15.74
C SER A 140 14.85 7.78 -16.30
N TYR A 141 15.13 6.65 -16.94
CA TYR A 141 14.12 5.74 -17.49
C TYR A 141 14.49 4.27 -17.28
N ALA A 142 13.48 3.40 -17.34
CA ALA A 142 13.67 1.96 -17.40
C ALA A 142 12.78 1.35 -18.49
N LEU A 143 13.27 0.33 -19.18
CA LEU A 143 12.51 -0.41 -20.18
C LEU A 143 12.19 -1.80 -19.65
N ALA A 144 10.92 -2.19 -19.71
CA ALA A 144 10.46 -3.54 -19.43
C ALA A 144 9.75 -4.13 -20.64
N THR A 145 9.85 -5.43 -20.86
CA THR A 145 9.09 -6.13 -21.91
C THR A 145 8.21 -7.19 -21.26
N VAL A 146 6.89 -7.05 -21.42
CA VAL A 146 5.90 -7.96 -20.83
C VAL A 146 4.74 -8.21 -21.77
N PRO A 147 4.03 -9.34 -21.62
CA PRO A 147 2.73 -9.52 -22.26
C PRO A 147 1.72 -8.52 -21.67
N VAL A 148 1.18 -7.66 -22.53
CA VAL A 148 0.10 -6.72 -22.20
C VAL A 148 -1.20 -7.24 -22.80
N LEU A 149 -2.25 -7.33 -21.99
CA LEU A 149 -3.60 -7.60 -22.49
C LEU A 149 -4.14 -6.32 -23.14
N VAL A 150 -4.08 -6.28 -24.47
CA VAL A 150 -4.72 -5.24 -25.28
C VAL A 150 -6.21 -5.55 -25.35
N VAL A 151 -7.01 -4.77 -24.63
CA VAL A 151 -8.45 -5.04 -24.43
C VAL A 151 -9.26 -4.53 -25.61
N ASP A 152 -9.75 -5.45 -26.42
CA ASP A 152 -10.59 -5.17 -27.58
C ASP A 152 -12.06 -4.98 -27.15
N THR A 153 -12.55 -5.76 -26.18
CA THR A 153 -13.93 -5.68 -25.68
C THR A 153 -14.00 -5.72 -24.15
N SER A 154 -14.97 -4.99 -23.58
CA SER A 154 -15.31 -5.05 -22.16
C SER A 154 -16.81 -5.25 -21.97
N LEU A 155 -17.18 -6.20 -21.11
CA LEU A 155 -18.56 -6.55 -20.80
C LEU A 155 -18.78 -6.59 -19.29
N ARG A 156 -19.89 -6.01 -18.81
CA ARG A 156 -20.40 -6.32 -17.47
C ARG A 156 -21.13 -7.65 -17.52
N CYS A 157 -20.62 -8.64 -16.79
CA CYS A 157 -21.13 -10.00 -16.71
C CYS A 157 -21.34 -10.42 -15.24
N PRO A 158 -22.46 -10.03 -14.60
CA PRO A 158 -22.73 -10.29 -13.17
C PRO A 158 -22.74 -11.77 -12.77
N TRP A 159 -23.10 -12.66 -13.70
CA TRP A 159 -23.25 -14.10 -13.46
C TRP A 159 -22.12 -14.94 -14.05
N TYR A 160 -21.01 -14.31 -14.46
CA TYR A 160 -19.82 -15.02 -14.90
C TYR A 160 -19.29 -15.94 -13.80
N ASP A 161 -18.96 -17.17 -14.16
CA ASP A 161 -18.36 -18.19 -13.31
C ASP A 161 -16.94 -18.50 -13.78
N GLU A 162 -15.95 -17.98 -13.06
CA GLU A 162 -14.52 -18.15 -13.35
C GLU A 162 -14.05 -19.62 -13.42
N GLN A 163 -14.84 -20.56 -12.89
CA GLN A 163 -14.48 -21.98 -12.91
C GLN A 163 -14.80 -22.67 -14.23
N VAL A 164 -15.75 -22.13 -15.01
CA VAL A 164 -16.27 -22.80 -16.21
C VAL A 164 -16.32 -21.87 -17.43
N ASP A 165 -16.50 -20.57 -17.22
CA ASP A 165 -16.61 -19.60 -18.29
C ASP A 165 -15.23 -19.18 -18.81
N THR A 166 -15.20 -18.73 -20.07
CA THR A 166 -13.96 -18.39 -20.77
C THR A 166 -14.07 -17.02 -21.45
N PHE A 167 -13.89 -16.96 -22.77
CA PHE A 167 -13.86 -15.71 -23.53
C PHE A 167 -15.23 -15.01 -23.61
N GLU A 168 -16.32 -15.73 -23.42
CA GLU A 168 -17.66 -15.17 -23.59
C GLU A 168 -18.40 -15.11 -22.26
N CYS A 169 -19.17 -14.04 -22.06
CA CYS A 169 -20.15 -14.01 -20.99
C CYS A 169 -21.33 -14.91 -21.39
N PRO A 170 -21.63 -15.99 -20.64
CA PRO A 170 -22.64 -16.94 -21.06
C PRO A 170 -24.04 -16.32 -21.08
N PRO A 171 -24.96 -16.80 -21.92
CA PRO A 171 -26.34 -16.36 -21.89
C PRO A 171 -27.02 -16.80 -20.59
N ASN A 172 -27.82 -15.92 -19.97
CA ASN A 172 -28.57 -16.27 -18.77
C ASN A 172 -30.03 -15.77 -18.87
N PRO A 173 -31.03 -16.68 -18.97
CA PRO A 173 -32.43 -16.30 -19.13
C PRO A 173 -33.01 -15.44 -17.99
N LYS A 174 -32.39 -15.47 -16.81
CA LYS A 174 -32.85 -14.75 -15.62
C LYS A 174 -32.26 -13.35 -15.49
N PHE A 175 -31.23 -13.03 -16.27
CA PHE A 175 -30.50 -11.77 -16.17
C PHE A 175 -30.55 -11.03 -17.52
N PRO A 176 -30.46 -9.69 -17.50
CA PRO A 176 -30.38 -8.91 -18.73
C PRO A 176 -29.16 -9.30 -19.55
N THR A 177 -29.14 -8.99 -20.84
CA THR A 177 -27.97 -9.22 -21.69
C THR A 177 -26.70 -8.55 -21.14
N PRO A 178 -25.51 -9.14 -21.37
CA PRO A 178 -24.24 -8.54 -20.96
C PRO A 178 -24.13 -7.12 -21.49
N THR A 179 -23.72 -6.17 -20.64
CA THR A 179 -23.71 -4.76 -21.02
C THR A 179 -22.30 -4.34 -21.46
N PRO A 180 -22.10 -3.89 -22.71
CA PRO A 180 -20.81 -3.37 -23.15
C PRO A 180 -20.34 -2.18 -22.34
N LYS A 181 -19.03 -2.12 -22.10
CA LYS A 181 -18.34 -0.99 -21.49
C LYS A 181 -17.32 -0.44 -22.47
N LYS A 182 -17.06 0.87 -22.37
CA LYS A 182 -16.08 1.52 -23.22
C LYS A 182 -14.67 1.04 -22.85
N THR A 183 -13.83 0.83 -23.85
CA THR A 183 -12.43 0.40 -23.68
C THR A 183 -11.45 1.56 -23.68
N ASN A 184 -11.88 2.77 -24.03
CA ASN A 184 -11.01 3.95 -24.21
C ASN A 184 -10.33 4.46 -22.92
N ASN A 185 -10.73 3.99 -21.74
CA ASN A 185 -10.15 4.40 -20.46
C ASN A 185 -9.65 3.19 -19.63
N ILE A 186 -9.49 2.03 -20.26
CA ILE A 186 -8.98 0.84 -19.56
C ILE A 186 -7.46 0.94 -19.50
N THR A 187 -6.94 1.23 -18.32
CA THR A 187 -5.51 1.20 -17.99
C THR A 187 -5.36 0.59 -16.61
N TYR A 188 -4.45 -0.37 -16.47
CA TYR A 188 -4.21 -1.05 -15.22
C TYR A 188 -2.88 -1.82 -15.29
N MET A 189 -2.05 -1.71 -14.25
CA MET A 189 -0.77 -2.41 -14.19
C MET A 189 -0.60 -3.11 -12.84
N GLY A 190 -0.85 -4.42 -12.85
CA GLY A 190 -0.56 -5.33 -11.77
C GLY A 190 0.93 -5.60 -11.66
N VAL A 191 1.51 -5.23 -10.51
CA VAL A 191 2.93 -5.37 -10.18
C VAL A 191 3.14 -6.22 -8.92
N GLY A 192 2.12 -6.91 -8.44
CA GLY A 192 2.14 -7.82 -7.31
C GLY A 192 2.80 -9.18 -7.60
N PHE A 193 2.83 -10.02 -6.56
CA PHE A 193 3.34 -11.40 -6.57
C PHE A 193 2.48 -12.31 -5.67
N GLY A 194 2.67 -13.64 -5.77
CA GLY A 194 2.03 -14.63 -4.90
C GLY A 194 0.53 -14.83 -5.13
N ARG A 195 0.03 -14.45 -6.32
CA ARG A 195 -1.39 -14.52 -6.70
C ARG A 195 -1.75 -15.72 -7.59
N ASN A 196 -0.76 -16.39 -8.17
CA ASN A 196 -0.95 -17.53 -9.04
C ASN A 196 -1.52 -18.75 -8.30
N LYS A 197 -2.41 -19.51 -8.97
CA LYS A 197 -3.06 -20.71 -8.42
C LYS A 197 -3.21 -21.81 -9.48
N MET A 198 -3.20 -23.08 -9.03
CA MET A 198 -3.43 -24.28 -9.87
C MET A 198 -4.65 -24.22 -10.78
N ALA A 199 -5.79 -23.72 -10.25
CA ALA A 199 -7.08 -23.83 -10.91
C ALA A 199 -7.27 -22.80 -12.05
N GLU A 200 -6.40 -21.80 -12.14
CA GLU A 200 -6.56 -20.65 -13.01
C GLU A 200 -5.67 -20.81 -14.25
N LYS A 201 -5.96 -21.84 -15.07
CA LYS A 201 -5.16 -22.30 -16.22
C LYS A 201 -4.81 -21.26 -17.30
N ASN A 202 -5.37 -20.05 -17.24
CA ASN A 202 -5.30 -19.05 -18.33
C ASN A 202 -4.84 -17.65 -17.88
N ARG A 203 -4.19 -17.48 -16.72
CA ARG A 203 -3.86 -16.13 -16.23
C ARG A 203 -2.42 -15.70 -16.44
N ASN A 204 -2.29 -14.42 -16.79
CA ASN A 204 -1.06 -13.64 -16.80
C ASN A 204 -0.54 -13.33 -15.39
N ASP A 205 -0.90 -14.11 -14.37
CA ASP A 205 -0.59 -13.81 -12.97
C ASP A 205 0.78 -14.39 -12.55
N THR A 206 1.72 -14.49 -13.49
CA THR A 206 3.07 -15.03 -13.28
C THR A 206 4.10 -13.90 -13.27
N PRO A 207 5.31 -14.12 -12.72
CA PRO A 207 6.35 -13.10 -12.72
C PRO A 207 6.68 -12.55 -14.12
N ARG A 208 6.53 -13.35 -15.19
CA ARG A 208 6.70 -12.92 -16.59
C ARG A 208 5.84 -11.71 -16.98
N SER A 209 4.66 -11.57 -16.39
CA SER A 209 3.73 -10.48 -16.74
C SER A 209 3.87 -9.27 -15.81
N ASN A 210 4.69 -9.37 -14.75
CA ASN A 210 4.95 -8.26 -13.85
C ASN A 210 5.99 -7.32 -14.47
N PRO A 211 5.62 -6.09 -14.88
CA PRO A 211 6.56 -5.21 -15.57
C PRO A 211 7.68 -4.69 -14.67
N PHE A 212 7.53 -4.69 -13.34
CA PHE A 212 8.62 -4.34 -12.42
C PHE A 212 9.68 -5.44 -12.29
N LEU A 213 9.36 -6.69 -12.65
CA LEU A 213 10.31 -7.81 -12.60
C LEU A 213 10.97 -8.11 -13.95
N ASN A 214 10.44 -7.56 -15.03
CA ASN A 214 10.94 -7.76 -16.40
C ASN A 214 11.52 -6.47 -16.99
N VAL A 215 12.07 -5.61 -16.13
CA VAL A 215 12.95 -4.53 -16.55
C VAL A 215 14.16 -5.18 -17.21
N GLY A 216 14.46 -4.79 -18.45
CA GLY A 216 15.62 -5.21 -19.25
C GLY A 216 16.74 -4.17 -19.28
N LYS A 217 16.44 -2.92 -18.91
CA LYS A 217 17.35 -1.78 -19.06
C LYS A 217 16.98 -0.67 -18.09
N ILE A 218 17.99 -0.03 -17.47
CA ILE A 218 17.85 1.20 -16.68
C ILE A 218 18.88 2.20 -17.18
N ASP A 219 18.46 3.38 -17.63
CA ASP A 219 19.35 4.48 -18.07
C ASP A 219 20.43 4.08 -19.07
N GLY A 220 20.09 3.22 -20.05
CA GLY A 220 21.08 2.73 -21.01
C GLY A 220 21.78 1.42 -20.61
N TYR A 221 21.75 1.07 -19.33
CA TYR A 221 22.48 -0.06 -18.77
C TYR A 221 21.67 -1.36 -18.82
N PHE A 222 22.30 -2.41 -19.34
CA PHE A 222 21.76 -3.78 -19.47
C PHE A 222 22.41 -4.79 -18.52
N GLY A 223 23.30 -4.35 -17.63
CA GLY A 223 24.03 -5.27 -16.77
C GLY A 223 23.22 -5.75 -15.56
N PRO A 224 23.81 -6.56 -14.67
CA PRO A 224 23.07 -7.19 -13.59
C PRO A 224 22.54 -6.15 -12.59
N TYR A 225 21.22 -6.04 -12.50
CA TYR A 225 20.51 -5.41 -11.38
C TYR A 225 19.83 -6.50 -10.56
N ARG A 226 19.61 -6.20 -9.27
CA ARG A 226 18.84 -7.07 -8.39
C ARG A 226 17.36 -6.88 -8.68
N ASN A 227 16.72 -7.89 -9.27
CA ASN A 227 15.31 -7.80 -9.61
C ASN A 227 14.46 -7.70 -8.36
N GLY A 228 13.58 -6.71 -8.36
CA GLY A 228 12.81 -6.33 -7.21
C GLY A 228 12.57 -4.83 -7.21
N TYR A 229 11.74 -4.41 -6.27
CA TYR A 229 11.35 -3.02 -6.16
C TYR A 229 10.99 -2.67 -4.72
N THR A 230 11.06 -1.38 -4.40
CA THR A 230 10.47 -0.85 -3.16
C THR A 230 9.29 0.05 -3.48
N VAL A 231 8.28 0.07 -2.61
CA VAL A 231 7.08 0.89 -2.73
C VAL A 231 6.89 1.69 -1.44
N SER A 232 6.60 2.97 -1.57
CA SER A 232 6.30 3.89 -0.48
C SER A 232 5.24 4.91 -0.90
N THR A 233 4.83 5.80 0.00
CA THR A 233 3.97 6.95 -0.35
C THR A 233 4.62 7.96 -1.31
N LYS A 234 5.93 7.87 -1.55
CA LYS A 234 6.63 8.79 -2.46
C LYS A 234 6.67 8.28 -3.90
N GLY A 235 6.60 6.96 -4.09
CA GLY A 235 6.87 6.33 -5.37
C GLY A 235 7.49 4.95 -5.23
N VAL A 236 8.09 4.49 -6.32
CA VAL A 236 8.66 3.15 -6.47
C VAL A 236 10.15 3.26 -6.82
N HIS A 237 10.99 2.45 -6.20
CA HIS A 237 12.33 2.18 -6.75
C HIS A 237 12.32 0.87 -7.51
N LEU A 238 12.73 0.86 -8.78
CA LEU A 238 12.99 -0.36 -9.54
C LEU A 238 14.47 -0.69 -9.51
N GLY A 239 14.81 -1.96 -9.31
CA GLY A 239 16.19 -2.41 -9.09
C GLY A 239 16.61 -2.15 -7.65
N LEU A 240 16.88 -3.23 -6.91
CA LEU A 240 17.29 -3.12 -5.51
C LEU A 240 18.78 -2.79 -5.40
N THR A 241 19.11 -1.85 -4.52
CA THR A 241 20.47 -1.40 -4.22
C THR A 241 20.61 -1.24 -2.72
N GLU A 242 21.84 -1.27 -2.20
CA GLU A 242 22.08 -1.07 -0.77
C GLU A 242 21.38 0.20 -0.23
N GLN A 243 21.40 1.28 -1.02
CA GLN A 243 20.83 2.56 -0.63
C GLN A 243 19.31 2.50 -0.46
N ASN A 244 18.59 1.90 -1.42
CA ASN A 244 17.13 1.85 -1.40
C ASN A 244 16.56 0.70 -0.56
N THR A 245 17.39 -0.28 -0.17
CA THR A 245 17.02 -1.35 0.76
C THR A 245 17.44 -1.07 2.21
N LYS A 246 18.06 0.08 2.49
CA LYS A 246 18.50 0.44 3.84
C LYS A 246 17.30 0.60 4.78
N GLY A 247 17.32 -0.15 5.89
CA GLY A 247 16.30 -0.07 6.95
C GLY A 247 15.20 -1.13 6.85
N PHE A 248 15.06 -1.80 5.71
CA PHE A 248 14.15 -2.93 5.56
C PHE A 248 14.60 -4.13 6.39
N VAL A 249 13.64 -4.80 7.04
CA VAL A 249 13.86 -6.07 7.73
C VAL A 249 13.34 -7.20 6.85
N PHE A 250 14.22 -7.83 6.11
CA PHE A 250 13.81 -8.87 5.16
C PHE A 250 13.45 -10.19 5.84
N VAL A 251 12.33 -10.76 5.41
CA VAL A 251 11.87 -12.11 5.76
C VAL A 251 11.82 -12.96 4.50
N ASN A 252 12.11 -14.26 4.63
CA ASN A 252 12.06 -15.19 3.51
C ASN A 252 10.62 -15.51 3.15
N LEU A 253 10.32 -15.51 1.86
CA LEU A 253 9.06 -15.94 1.29
C LEU A 253 9.10 -17.44 1.00
N LYS A 254 7.92 -18.06 1.05
CA LYS A 254 7.74 -19.42 0.53
C LYS A 254 7.71 -19.37 -0.99
N THR A 255 8.12 -20.45 -1.64
CA THR A 255 8.05 -20.56 -3.10
C THR A 255 6.61 -20.43 -3.59
N GLY A 256 6.42 -19.74 -4.71
CA GLY A 256 5.14 -19.66 -5.40
C GLY A 256 4.81 -20.96 -6.14
N TYR A 257 3.69 -20.96 -6.84
CA TYR A 257 3.18 -22.14 -7.52
C TYR A 257 3.99 -22.53 -8.77
N THR A 258 4.45 -21.55 -9.56
CA THR A 258 5.26 -21.74 -10.77
C THR A 258 6.76 -21.52 -10.52
N HIS A 259 7.23 -21.68 -9.28
CA HIS A 259 8.62 -21.40 -8.91
C HIS A 259 9.64 -22.27 -9.68
N ASP A 260 9.27 -23.51 -10.01
CA ASP A 260 10.10 -24.41 -10.80
C ASP A 260 10.27 -23.94 -12.26
N GLU A 261 9.33 -23.12 -12.76
CA GLU A 261 9.35 -22.54 -14.11
C GLU A 261 10.00 -21.15 -14.12
N ASP A 262 9.71 -20.34 -13.11
CA ASP A 262 10.29 -19.02 -12.90
C ASP A 262 10.69 -18.84 -11.42
N PRO A 263 12.00 -18.79 -11.10
CA PRO A 263 12.48 -18.71 -9.71
C PRO A 263 12.15 -17.38 -9.02
N ARG A 264 11.55 -16.42 -9.75
CA ARG A 264 11.03 -15.17 -9.18
C ARG A 264 9.60 -15.32 -8.66
N ASP A 265 8.99 -16.49 -8.81
CA ASP A 265 7.65 -16.74 -8.33
C ASP A 265 7.65 -17.10 -6.84
N TRP A 266 7.13 -16.19 -6.02
CA TRP A 266 7.11 -16.31 -4.57
C TRP A 266 5.67 -16.17 -4.06
N ALA A 267 5.36 -16.89 -2.99
CA ALA A 267 4.09 -16.74 -2.29
C ALA A 267 3.99 -15.38 -1.59
N MET A 268 2.77 -14.98 -1.24
CA MET A 268 2.51 -13.79 -0.41
C MET A 268 3.27 -13.86 0.93
N PRO A 269 3.62 -12.70 1.53
CA PRO A 269 4.24 -12.68 2.85
C PRO A 269 3.32 -13.28 3.92
N ASP A 270 3.93 -14.01 4.85
CA ASP A 270 3.26 -14.47 6.06
C ASP A 270 2.98 -13.29 7.01
N MET A 271 1.91 -13.39 7.78
CA MET A 271 1.43 -12.34 8.68
C MET A 271 0.61 -12.94 9.83
N CYS A 272 0.51 -12.26 10.96
CA CYS A 272 -0.45 -12.55 12.03
C CYS A 272 -1.23 -11.29 12.41
N PHE A 273 -2.55 -11.39 12.62
CA PHE A 273 -3.36 -10.27 13.11
C PHE A 273 -4.20 -10.61 14.32
N GLY A 274 -4.36 -9.63 15.21
CA GLY A 274 -5.24 -9.69 16.37
C GLY A 274 -6.43 -8.75 16.20
N ILE A 275 -7.55 -9.10 16.86
CA ILE A 275 -8.77 -8.28 16.92
C ILE A 275 -8.99 -7.94 18.39
N ASN A 276 -8.85 -6.66 18.74
CA ASN A 276 -8.85 -6.11 20.11
C ASN A 276 -7.74 -6.63 21.04
N ARG A 277 -7.17 -7.81 20.79
CA ARG A 277 -6.10 -8.42 21.60
C ARG A 277 -5.20 -9.34 20.76
N TRP A 278 -3.94 -9.53 21.16
CA TRP A 278 -2.93 -10.34 20.45
C TRP A 278 -2.99 -11.84 20.79
N GLU A 279 -3.57 -12.20 21.94
CA GLU A 279 -3.58 -13.57 22.47
C GLU A 279 -4.29 -14.56 21.55
N ASP A 280 -5.25 -14.08 20.75
CA ASP A 280 -6.01 -14.87 19.78
C ASP A 280 -5.64 -14.49 18.33
N MET A 281 -4.33 -14.36 18.05
CA MET A 281 -3.87 -13.96 16.72
C MET A 281 -4.20 -14.99 15.64
N ASN A 282 -4.57 -14.49 14.47
CA ASN A 282 -4.89 -15.26 13.28
C ASN A 282 -3.71 -15.13 12.31
N CYS A 283 -3.04 -16.25 12.03
CA CYS A 283 -1.84 -16.25 11.20
C CYS A 283 -2.11 -16.85 9.82
N GLY A 284 -1.65 -16.17 8.78
CA GLY A 284 -1.84 -16.58 7.40
C GLY A 284 -1.05 -15.69 6.45
N SER A 285 -1.67 -15.26 5.35
CA SER A 285 -0.97 -14.49 4.31
C SER A 285 -1.52 -13.06 4.18
N ALA A 286 -0.64 -12.14 3.80
CA ALA A 286 -0.98 -10.74 3.58
C ALA A 286 -0.80 -10.36 2.11
N LEU A 287 -1.81 -9.73 1.55
CA LEU A 287 -1.71 -9.03 0.28
C LEU A 287 -1.55 -7.53 0.55
N ILE A 288 -0.39 -7.00 0.18
CA ILE A 288 -0.17 -5.55 0.19
C ILE A 288 -0.73 -5.02 -1.12
N ASP A 289 -1.79 -4.22 -1.06
CA ASP A 289 -2.62 -3.91 -2.23
C ASP A 289 -2.74 -2.40 -2.44
N THR A 290 -2.04 -1.87 -3.43
CA THR A 290 -2.18 -0.48 -3.89
C THR A 290 -3.33 -0.29 -4.89
N GLY A 291 -4.13 -1.29 -5.18
CA GLY A 291 -5.30 -1.25 -6.05
C GLY A 291 -6.59 -0.87 -5.34
N ILE A 292 -6.68 -1.06 -4.02
CA ILE A 292 -7.88 -0.74 -3.24
C ILE A 292 -7.63 0.13 -2.00
N PRO A 293 -8.60 0.99 -1.60
CA PRO A 293 -8.51 1.78 -0.37
C PRO A 293 -9.00 1.05 0.89
N GLN A 294 -9.82 0.01 0.74
CA GLN A 294 -10.36 -0.78 1.84
C GLN A 294 -9.47 -1.97 2.20
N MET A 295 -9.66 -2.49 3.40
CA MET A 295 -9.07 -3.75 3.87
C MET A 295 -10.08 -4.88 3.81
N TYR A 296 -9.61 -6.10 3.53
CA TYR A 296 -10.37 -7.34 3.73
C TYR A 296 -9.72 -8.18 4.83
N LEU A 297 -10.53 -8.72 5.73
CA LEU A 297 -10.08 -9.55 6.84
C LEU A 297 -10.79 -10.89 6.79
N ARG A 298 -10.03 -11.97 6.68
CA ARG A 298 -10.52 -13.33 6.81
C ARG A 298 -9.87 -13.99 8.03
N THR A 299 -10.69 -14.45 8.95
CA THR A 299 -10.26 -15.17 10.15
C THR A 299 -10.42 -16.68 9.99
N ASP A 300 -9.82 -17.42 10.93
CA ASP A 300 -10.09 -18.84 11.09
C ASP A 300 -11.52 -19.11 11.54
N ILE A 301 -11.94 -20.37 11.37
CA ILE A 301 -13.24 -20.84 11.84
C ILE A 301 -13.33 -20.65 13.36
N GLY A 302 -14.42 -20.00 13.80
CA GLY A 302 -14.69 -19.75 15.21
C GLY A 302 -14.15 -18.41 15.75
N VAL A 303 -13.39 -17.65 14.95
CA VAL A 303 -12.96 -16.29 15.32
C VAL A 303 -13.87 -15.26 14.66
N GLU A 304 -14.72 -14.63 15.46
CA GLU A 304 -15.64 -13.60 14.97
C GLU A 304 -14.99 -12.22 14.89
N ILE A 305 -15.21 -11.52 13.77
CA ILE A 305 -14.86 -10.10 13.63
C ILE A 305 -16.08 -9.27 14.03
N PRO A 306 -15.99 -8.39 15.06
CA PRO A 306 -17.06 -7.47 15.39
C PRO A 306 -17.46 -6.67 14.16
N ASN A 307 -18.73 -6.75 13.77
CA ASN A 307 -19.20 -6.15 12.53
C ASN A 307 -20.55 -5.45 12.69
N VAL A 308 -20.81 -4.54 11.75
CA VAL A 308 -22.06 -3.81 11.59
C VAL A 308 -22.51 -3.91 10.14
N THR A 309 -23.81 -3.87 9.92
CA THR A 309 -24.40 -3.81 8.58
C THR A 309 -24.74 -2.36 8.28
N VAL A 310 -24.20 -1.82 7.19
CA VAL A 310 -24.41 -0.44 6.75
C VAL A 310 -24.87 -0.41 5.29
N HIS A 311 -25.47 0.70 4.87
CA HIS A 311 -25.72 0.95 3.45
C HIS A 311 -24.40 0.99 2.68
N ASN A 312 -24.37 0.39 1.49
CA ASN A 312 -23.22 0.48 0.61
C ASN A 312 -23.19 1.90 -0.02
N PRO A 313 -22.13 2.69 0.22
CA PRO A 313 -22.04 4.05 -0.31
C PRO A 313 -22.08 4.12 -1.85
N SER A 314 -21.67 3.05 -2.52
CA SER A 314 -21.65 2.99 -4.00
C SER A 314 -22.93 2.42 -4.60
N HIS A 315 -23.77 1.79 -3.78
CA HIS A 315 -25.01 1.10 -4.18
C HIS A 315 -25.99 1.18 -3.03
N GLU A 316 -26.70 2.31 -2.89
CA GLU A 316 -27.55 2.55 -1.72
C GLU A 316 -28.54 1.39 -1.51
N GLU A 317 -29.07 0.76 -2.54
CA GLU A 317 -29.98 -0.38 -2.40
C GLU A 317 -29.36 -1.63 -1.73
N LEU A 318 -28.04 -1.70 -1.59
CA LEU A 318 -27.32 -2.85 -1.05
C LEU A 318 -26.81 -2.59 0.37
N TRP A 319 -27.06 -3.54 1.25
CA TRP A 319 -26.49 -3.56 2.59
C TRP A 319 -25.21 -4.40 2.62
N VAL A 320 -24.18 -3.89 3.27
CA VAL A 320 -22.86 -4.53 3.35
C VAL A 320 -22.37 -4.62 4.79
N LYS A 321 -21.62 -5.68 5.09
CA LYS A 321 -20.93 -5.81 6.37
C LYS A 321 -19.65 -4.99 6.36
N ARG A 322 -19.38 -4.35 7.51
CA ARG A 322 -18.15 -3.63 7.82
C ARG A 322 -17.70 -3.99 9.23
N VAL A 323 -16.40 -3.91 9.48
CA VAL A 323 -15.89 -4.03 10.86
C VAL A 323 -16.47 -2.89 11.69
N LYS A 324 -16.85 -3.18 12.94
CA LYS A 324 -17.50 -2.22 13.83
C LYS A 324 -16.51 -1.12 14.24
N PRO A 325 -16.89 0.18 14.20
CA PRO A 325 -16.07 1.25 14.75
C PRO A 325 -15.69 1.02 16.23
N GLY A 326 -14.48 1.42 16.62
CA GLY A 326 -13.88 1.14 17.93
C GLY A 326 -13.23 -0.25 18.04
N THR A 327 -13.22 -1.05 16.96
CA THR A 327 -12.49 -2.32 16.94
C THR A 327 -11.02 -2.05 16.65
N GLU A 328 -10.13 -2.47 17.55
CA GLU A 328 -8.69 -2.40 17.31
C GLU A 328 -8.24 -3.58 16.44
N ILE A 329 -7.53 -3.29 15.35
CA ILE A 329 -6.90 -4.28 14.47
C ILE A 329 -5.39 -4.11 14.61
N MET A 330 -4.71 -5.21 14.92
CA MET A 330 -3.24 -5.25 15.01
C MET A 330 -2.72 -6.25 14.00
N VAL A 331 -1.66 -5.91 13.27
CA VAL A 331 -1.07 -6.73 12.21
C VAL A 331 0.43 -6.76 12.39
N GLY A 332 1.02 -7.94 12.29
CA GLY A 332 2.44 -8.17 12.43
C GLY A 332 2.95 -9.09 11.33
N PHE A 333 4.12 -8.80 10.79
CA PHE A 333 4.83 -9.64 9.83
C PHE A 333 5.89 -10.43 10.59
N PRO A 334 5.74 -11.76 10.76
CA PRO A 334 6.69 -12.57 11.52
C PRO A 334 8.11 -12.43 11.00
N GLY A 335 9.05 -12.11 11.88
CA GLY A 335 10.48 -12.05 11.62
C GLY A 335 11.23 -13.20 12.28
N THR A 336 12.51 -13.00 12.60
CA THR A 336 13.35 -14.01 13.23
C THR A 336 13.24 -13.97 14.77
N GLY A 337 13.49 -15.12 15.41
CA GLY A 337 13.57 -15.20 16.88
C GLY A 337 12.27 -14.90 17.62
N GLY A 338 11.12 -15.15 16.99
CA GLY A 338 9.79 -14.94 17.58
C GLY A 338 9.38 -13.46 17.68
N LYS A 339 10.08 -12.55 17.00
CA LYS A 339 9.73 -11.13 16.89
C LYS A 339 9.10 -10.83 15.54
N PHE A 340 8.25 -9.82 15.48
CA PHE A 340 7.80 -9.28 14.19
C PHE A 340 8.93 -8.49 13.51
N ALA A 341 9.07 -8.67 12.20
CA ALA A 341 9.90 -7.81 11.35
C ALA A 341 9.34 -6.38 11.26
N SER A 342 8.02 -6.27 11.35
CA SER A 342 7.26 -5.02 11.39
C SER A 342 5.88 -5.29 11.96
N GLU A 343 5.31 -4.34 12.69
CA GLU A 343 3.95 -4.40 13.21
C GLU A 343 3.27 -3.03 13.13
N TYR A 344 1.94 -3.03 13.06
CA TYR A 344 1.12 -1.84 13.14
C TYR A 344 -0.27 -2.14 13.69
N SER A 345 -0.92 -1.11 14.19
CA SER A 345 -2.32 -1.19 14.60
C SER A 345 -3.08 0.06 14.23
N PHE A 346 -4.41 -0.06 14.21
CA PHE A 346 -5.32 1.07 14.08
C PHE A 346 -6.65 0.72 14.74
N GLU A 347 -7.39 1.75 15.14
CA GLU A 347 -8.79 1.61 15.56
C GLU A 347 -9.70 1.88 14.36
N VAL A 348 -10.68 1.00 14.10
CA VAL A 348 -11.68 1.26 13.05
C VAL A 348 -12.50 2.49 13.41
N GLY A 349 -12.52 3.50 12.55
CA GLY A 349 -13.10 4.81 12.80
C GLY A 349 -12.21 5.76 13.61
N GLY A 350 -10.94 5.41 13.86
CA GLY A 350 -9.98 6.20 14.63
C GLY A 350 -9.40 7.40 13.86
N GLY A 351 -9.37 7.33 12.53
CA GLY A 351 -8.91 8.39 11.64
C GLY A 351 -7.40 8.45 11.44
N GLU A 352 -6.66 7.40 11.82
CA GLU A 352 -5.23 7.29 11.57
C GLU A 352 -4.94 7.18 10.07
N ALA A 353 -3.81 7.71 9.61
CA ALA A 353 -3.46 7.66 8.18
C ALA A 353 -3.28 6.22 7.65
N VAL A 354 -2.84 5.29 8.52
CA VAL A 354 -2.68 3.87 8.17
C VAL A 354 -4.00 3.10 8.17
N GLU A 355 -5.06 3.66 8.76
CA GLU A 355 -6.39 3.06 8.77
C GLU A 355 -6.91 2.96 7.33
N PRO A 356 -7.41 1.80 6.86
CA PRO A 356 -8.07 1.70 5.56
C PRO A 356 -9.35 2.54 5.52
N SER A 357 -9.81 2.93 4.32
CA SER A 357 -11.06 3.72 4.20
C SER A 357 -12.28 3.03 4.83
N PHE A 358 -12.26 1.70 4.88
CA PHE A 358 -13.08 0.85 5.74
C PHE A 358 -12.50 -0.57 5.76
N ALA A 359 -12.87 -1.39 6.74
CA ALA A 359 -12.51 -2.80 6.78
C ALA A 359 -13.74 -3.69 6.52
N VAL A 360 -13.55 -4.73 5.71
CA VAL A 360 -14.56 -5.71 5.33
C VAL A 360 -14.28 -7.05 6.01
N PRO A 361 -15.18 -7.55 6.88
CA PRO A 361 -15.07 -8.89 7.41
C PRO A 361 -15.52 -9.90 6.35
N GLU A 362 -14.59 -10.70 5.84
CA GLU A 362 -14.89 -11.82 4.95
C GLU A 362 -15.51 -12.99 5.74
N GLY A 363 -16.04 -13.98 5.02
CA GLY A 363 -16.48 -15.22 5.64
C GLY A 363 -15.30 -15.97 6.25
N GLN A 364 -15.49 -16.54 7.45
CA GLN A 364 -14.49 -17.38 8.11
C GLN A 364 -14.11 -18.54 7.21
N ALA A 365 -12.81 -18.65 6.89
CA ALA A 365 -12.26 -19.80 6.20
C ALA A 365 -10.73 -19.83 6.36
N PRO A 366 -10.13 -21.00 6.64
CA PRO A 366 -8.70 -21.15 6.68
C PRO A 366 -8.10 -21.11 5.26
N PRO A 367 -6.84 -20.64 5.11
CA PRO A 367 -6.08 -19.93 6.14
C PRO A 367 -6.60 -18.49 6.32
N PRO A 368 -6.35 -17.87 7.49
CA PRO A 368 -6.53 -16.45 7.67
C PRO A 368 -5.82 -15.63 6.59
N PHE A 369 -6.37 -14.47 6.30
CA PHE A 369 -5.86 -13.63 5.22
C PHE A 369 -6.21 -12.18 5.48
N ILE A 370 -5.28 -11.28 5.13
CA ILE A 370 -5.58 -9.87 5.01
C ILE A 370 -5.23 -9.38 3.61
N ASN A 371 -6.08 -8.50 3.10
CA ASN A 371 -5.68 -7.54 2.09
C ASN A 371 -5.60 -6.19 2.80
N THR A 372 -4.41 -5.58 2.85
CA THR A 372 -4.18 -4.38 3.67
C THR A 372 -4.87 -3.14 3.12
N GLY A 373 -5.13 -3.12 1.81
CA GLY A 373 -5.37 -1.88 1.06
C GLY A 373 -4.15 -0.94 1.07
N ARG A 374 -4.31 0.16 0.35
CA ARG A 374 -3.21 1.11 0.04
C ARG A 374 -2.76 1.90 1.27
N ASN A 375 -3.66 2.18 2.21
CA ASN A 375 -3.37 3.05 3.35
C ASN A 375 -2.27 2.50 4.25
N PHE A 376 -2.00 1.19 4.19
CA PHE A 376 -0.83 0.57 4.79
C PHE A 376 0.49 1.34 4.52
N LEU A 377 0.64 1.90 3.31
CA LEU A 377 1.83 2.63 2.92
C LEU A 377 2.02 3.96 3.69
N TYR A 378 0.98 4.51 4.33
CA TYR A 378 1.15 5.67 5.21
C TYR A 378 2.00 5.36 6.45
N GLY A 379 2.00 4.11 6.92
CA GLY A 379 2.88 3.65 8.00
C GLY A 379 4.16 2.97 7.52
N HIS A 380 4.15 2.41 6.30
CA HIS A 380 5.19 1.49 5.84
C HIS A 380 5.70 1.81 4.45
N SER A 381 6.95 1.44 4.20
CA SER A 381 7.42 1.10 2.88
C SER A 381 7.58 -0.41 2.80
N VAL A 382 7.52 -0.97 1.59
CA VAL A 382 7.78 -2.40 1.34
C VAL A 382 8.86 -2.57 0.29
N ALA A 383 9.62 -3.65 0.40
CA ALA A 383 10.57 -4.11 -0.58
C ALA A 383 10.23 -5.55 -0.96
N PHE A 384 10.24 -5.85 -2.25
CA PHE A 384 10.18 -7.21 -2.76
C PHE A 384 11.46 -7.52 -3.51
N ASP A 385 12.18 -8.54 -3.06
CA ASP A 385 13.40 -9.05 -3.67
C ASP A 385 13.08 -10.37 -4.39
N ALA A 386 12.79 -10.26 -5.69
CA ALA A 386 12.33 -11.36 -6.51
C ALA A 386 13.44 -12.40 -6.75
N ASP A 387 14.69 -11.96 -6.88
CA ASP A 387 15.83 -12.87 -7.06
C ASP A 387 16.17 -13.66 -5.77
N GLY A 388 15.68 -13.21 -4.62
CA GLY A 388 16.05 -13.76 -3.30
C GLY A 388 14.90 -14.37 -2.53
N GLY A 389 13.67 -14.19 -3.01
CA GLY A 389 12.47 -14.60 -2.30
C GLY A 389 12.34 -13.93 -0.96
N ARG A 390 12.42 -12.60 -0.93
CA ARG A 390 12.30 -11.87 0.34
C ARG A 390 11.30 -10.73 0.24
N PHE A 391 10.59 -10.54 1.34
CA PHE A 391 9.75 -9.38 1.58
C PHE A 391 10.34 -8.60 2.73
N GLY A 392 10.55 -7.30 2.54
CA GLY A 392 11.01 -6.39 3.56
C GLY A 392 9.93 -5.37 3.85
N PRO A 393 9.23 -5.41 4.99
CA PRO A 393 8.55 -4.23 5.51
C PRO A 393 9.58 -3.28 6.15
N TRP A 394 9.34 -1.98 6.02
CA TRP A 394 10.06 -0.93 6.74
C TRP A 394 9.07 0.07 7.31
N CYS A 395 9.05 0.19 8.63
CA CYS A 395 8.31 1.26 9.30
C CYS A 395 8.99 2.59 9.01
N SER A 396 8.31 3.48 8.29
CA SER A 396 8.86 4.80 7.99
C SER A 396 8.70 5.69 9.22
N ALA A 397 9.81 6.06 9.86
CA ALA A 397 9.81 7.06 10.94
C ALA A 397 9.22 8.41 10.50
N ASN A 398 9.07 8.66 9.19
CA ASN A 398 8.46 9.86 8.64
C ASN A 398 6.93 9.91 8.74
N ALA A 399 6.27 8.84 9.23
CA ALA A 399 4.88 8.93 9.69
C ALA A 399 4.72 10.08 10.71
N MET A 400 5.77 10.37 11.50
CA MET A 400 5.81 11.46 12.48
C MET A 400 5.88 12.87 11.85
N GLU A 401 6.51 13.05 10.67
CA GLU A 401 6.77 14.38 10.09
C GLU A 401 5.59 14.91 9.25
N SER A 402 4.83 14.00 8.62
CA SER A 402 3.57 14.29 7.92
C SER A 402 2.50 14.89 8.86
N LEU A 403 2.48 14.43 10.12
CA LEU A 403 1.55 14.90 11.15
C LEU A 403 1.96 16.26 11.74
N LEU A 404 3.26 16.52 11.89
CA LEU A 404 3.76 17.81 12.37
C LEU A 404 3.50 18.96 11.38
N ASN A 405 3.50 18.68 10.07
CA ASN A 405 3.23 19.71 9.06
C ASN A 405 1.74 20.05 8.88
N ARG A 406 0.80 19.14 9.20
CA ARG A 406 -0.64 19.48 9.20
C ARG A 406 -1.03 20.43 10.33
N HIS A 407 -0.33 20.39 11.47
CA HIS A 407 -0.57 21.32 12.57
C HIS A 407 0.05 22.72 12.37
N ARG A 408 0.96 22.90 11.40
CA ARG A 408 1.50 24.23 11.06
C ARG A 408 0.64 25.04 10.09
N MET A 409 -0.31 24.43 9.37
CA MET A 409 -1.13 25.14 8.36
C MET A 409 -2.43 25.76 8.88
N ASN A 410 -2.73 25.68 10.19
CA ASN A 410 -3.90 26.32 10.80
C ASN A 410 -3.56 27.57 11.65
N HIS A 411 -2.41 28.21 11.45
CA HIS A 411 -2.25 29.61 11.87
C HIS A 411 -2.79 30.53 10.78
N VAL A 412 -4.08 30.83 10.87
CA VAL A 412 -4.69 32.00 10.25
C VAL A 412 -3.86 33.22 10.62
N LEU A 413 -3.19 33.82 9.64
CA LEU A 413 -2.56 35.14 9.77
C LEU A 413 -3.66 36.19 9.98
N LEU A 414 -4.01 36.45 11.23
CA LEU A 414 -4.67 37.69 11.62
C LEU A 414 -3.62 38.83 11.60
N PRO A 415 -3.89 39.99 11.00
CA PRO A 415 -2.94 41.08 10.94
C PRO A 415 -2.91 41.79 12.30
N HIS A 416 -1.89 41.51 13.12
CA HIS A 416 -1.69 42.26 14.35
C HIS A 416 -0.87 43.53 14.11
N ARG A 417 -1.54 44.66 14.38
CA ARG A 417 -0.92 45.95 14.72
C ARG A 417 0.00 45.78 15.93
N SER A 418 1.12 46.46 15.85
CA SER A 418 2.19 46.58 16.85
C SER A 418 1.68 46.97 18.23
N THR A 419 2.12 46.27 19.27
CA THR A 419 2.37 46.86 20.60
C THR A 419 3.53 46.11 21.25
N VAL A 420 4.57 46.86 21.57
CA VAL A 420 5.80 46.43 22.23
C VAL A 420 5.52 46.28 23.72
N CYS A 421 5.91 45.15 24.32
CA CYS A 421 6.12 45.06 25.76
C CYS A 421 7.44 44.33 26.03
N CYS A 422 8.35 45.04 26.70
CA CYS A 422 9.66 44.58 27.14
C CYS A 422 9.53 43.50 28.24
N PHE A 423 10.30 42.43 28.14
CA PHE A 423 10.59 41.55 29.27
C PHE A 423 11.98 41.87 29.83
N LEU A 424 12.02 42.22 31.12
CA LEU A 424 13.23 42.36 31.93
C LEU A 424 13.65 40.97 32.43
N LEU A 425 14.86 40.55 32.04
CA LEU A 425 15.56 39.39 32.58
C LEU A 425 16.07 39.69 34.00
N THR A 426 15.79 38.81 34.95
CA THR A 426 16.60 38.71 36.18
C THR A 426 17.11 37.29 36.35
N HIS A 427 18.43 37.19 36.44
CA HIS A 427 19.17 36.00 36.84
C HIS A 427 19.04 35.77 38.35
N VAL A 428 18.88 34.52 38.78
CA VAL A 428 19.29 34.08 40.12
C VAL A 428 20.03 32.75 40.00
N SER A 429 21.26 32.75 40.54
CA SER A 429 22.18 31.63 40.62
C SER A 429 21.85 30.68 41.77
N ALA A 430 22.18 29.40 41.56
CA ALA A 430 22.05 28.33 42.54
C ALA A 430 23.17 28.34 43.61
N SER A 431 22.81 27.96 44.83
CA SER A 431 23.70 27.33 45.82
C SER A 431 22.86 26.43 46.74
N GLY A 432 23.34 25.21 46.97
CA GLY A 432 22.57 24.09 47.53
C GLY A 432 22.51 24.01 49.05
N ILE A 433 21.79 22.98 49.53
CA ILE A 433 21.94 22.20 50.77
C ILE A 433 20.95 21.01 50.67
N MET A 434 21.41 19.81 51.02
CA MET A 434 20.64 18.57 51.30
C MET A 434 20.81 18.25 52.81
N PRO A 435 20.17 17.21 53.42
CA PRO A 435 18.98 16.41 53.07
C PRO A 435 17.99 16.26 54.26
N THR A 436 16.78 15.68 54.07
CA THR A 436 16.21 14.54 54.85
C THR A 436 14.70 14.32 54.63
N ILE A 437 14.36 13.05 54.33
CA ILE A 437 13.28 12.20 54.90
C ILE A 437 11.78 12.37 54.49
N LEU A 438 11.25 11.25 53.95
CA LEU A 438 9.89 10.66 53.97
C LEU A 438 8.66 11.48 53.54
N GLY A 439 7.91 10.94 52.57
CA GLY A 439 6.45 11.13 52.51
C GLY A 439 5.88 11.11 51.10
N ALA A 440 4.95 10.18 50.85
CA ALA A 440 4.22 9.99 49.61
C ALA A 440 3.56 11.28 49.06
N TRP A 441 3.61 11.48 47.75
CA TRP A 441 2.81 12.48 47.06
C TRP A 441 1.77 11.79 46.17
N LYS A 442 0.50 11.98 46.56
CA LYS A 442 -0.65 11.96 45.66
C LYS A 442 -0.53 13.16 44.74
N SER A 443 -0.65 12.97 43.43
CA SER A 443 -0.79 14.08 42.49
C SER A 443 -2.11 14.80 42.75
N VAL A 444 -2.03 16.05 43.21
CA VAL A 444 -3.13 17.02 43.19
C VAL A 444 -2.75 18.04 42.12
N CYS A 445 -3.49 18.07 41.02
CA CYS A 445 -3.46 19.19 40.09
C CYS A 445 -4.15 20.39 40.74
N ALA A 446 -3.39 21.46 41.01
CA ALA A 446 -3.94 22.77 41.30
C ALA A 446 -3.85 23.61 40.03
N CYS A 447 -5.00 24.06 39.52
CA CYS A 447 -5.07 25.14 38.53
C CYS A 447 -4.74 26.45 39.25
N VAL A 448 -3.77 27.20 38.74
CA VAL A 448 -3.55 28.60 39.10
C VAL A 448 -4.06 29.43 37.91
N GLU A 449 -5.11 30.21 38.15
CA GLU A 449 -5.57 31.27 37.25
C GLU A 449 -4.57 32.43 37.27
N MET A 450 -4.18 32.91 36.09
CA MET A 450 -3.67 34.25 35.85
C MET A 450 -4.54 34.93 34.79
#